data_AF-A0A7X2BP75-F1
#
_entry.id   AF-A0A7X2BP75-F1
#
_cell.length_a   1.000
_cell.length_b   1.000
_cell.length_c   1.000
_cell.angle_alpha   90.00
_cell.angle_beta   90.00
_cell.angle_gamma   90.00
#
_symmetry.space_group_name_H-M   'P 1'
#
loop_
_entity.id
_entity.type
_entity.pdbx_description
1 polymer ?
#
loop_
_entity_poly.entity_id
_entity_poly.type
_entity_poly.pdbx_seq_one_letter_code
_entity_poly.pdbx_strand_id
1 'polypeptide(L)'
;MSDANQTLRAALETSDMLEIDGLHAFEFSLDDQGLLIEAMDGRARKRWSLTPEQVEAAVFDDNLQSWTLTGDASEHRLVCISAVCASNDDDDEDETHDEA
;
A
#
# COMPACT_ATOMS: atom_id res chain seq x y z
N MET A 1 10.92 17.76 -5.71
CA MET A 1 9.75 17.69 -4.82
C MET A 1 8.74 16.89 -5.61
N SER A 2 8.34 15.67 -5.31
CA SER A 2 8.44 14.89 -4.08
C SER A 2 8.20 13.43 -4.47
N ASP A 3 9.23 12.59 -4.43
CA ASP A 3 9.08 11.11 -4.48
C ASP A 3 8.43 10.57 -3.17
N ALA A 4 7.93 11.48 -2.33
CA ALA A 4 7.47 11.25 -0.97
C ALA A 4 5.98 10.85 -0.89
N ASN A 5 5.24 10.75 -2.00
CA ASN A 5 3.79 10.53 -1.95
C ASN A 5 3.37 9.05 -2.08
N GLN A 6 4.02 8.24 -2.90
CA GLN A 6 3.87 6.78 -2.81
C GLN A 6 4.86 6.26 -1.79
N THR A 7 4.44 6.12 -0.54
CA THR A 7 5.12 5.25 0.44
C THR A 7 4.14 4.16 0.86
N LEU A 8 4.64 2.96 1.15
CA LEU A 8 3.78 1.85 1.56
C LEU A 8 2.92 2.23 2.77
N ARG A 9 3.49 2.97 3.73
CA ARG A 9 2.77 3.51 4.89
C ARG A 9 1.55 4.37 4.50
N ALA A 10 1.72 5.31 3.57
CA ALA A 10 0.64 6.21 3.16
C ALA A 10 -0.46 5.46 2.39
N ALA A 11 -0.06 4.46 1.60
CA ALA A 11 -1.00 3.57 0.93
C ALA A 11 -1.79 2.72 1.94
N LEU A 12 -1.15 2.22 2.99
CA LEU A 12 -1.78 1.45 4.06
C LEU A 12 -2.77 2.29 4.88
N GLU A 13 -2.46 3.57 5.14
CA GLU A 13 -3.35 4.47 5.87
C GLU A 13 -4.68 4.74 5.14
N THR A 14 -4.70 4.60 3.82
CA THR A 14 -5.87 4.81 2.96
C THR A 14 -6.47 3.52 2.41
N SER A 15 -5.89 2.37 2.75
CA SER A 15 -6.37 1.06 2.34
C SER A 15 -7.24 0.44 3.43
N ASP A 16 -8.28 -0.29 3.02
CA ASP A 16 -9.10 -1.10 3.93
C ASP A 16 -8.75 -2.58 3.84
N MET A 17 -8.03 -2.99 2.79
CA MET A 17 -7.70 -4.38 2.52
C MET A 17 -6.32 -4.48 1.86
N LEU A 18 -5.61 -5.57 2.14
CA LEU A 18 -4.31 -5.87 1.58
C LEU A 18 -4.30 -7.26 0.97
N GLU A 19 -3.47 -7.47 -0.03
CA GLU A 19 -3.12 -8.80 -0.51
C GLU A 19 -1.61 -9.01 -0.33
N ILE A 20 -1.21 -10.11 0.31
CA ILE A 20 0.20 -10.50 0.46
C ILE A 20 0.45 -11.85 -0.23
N ASP A 21 1.31 -11.89 -1.25
CA ASP A 21 1.61 -13.09 -2.05
C ASP A 21 0.35 -13.82 -2.59
N GLY A 22 -0.72 -13.09 -2.92
CA GLY A 22 -2.00 -13.66 -3.36
C GLY A 22 -2.98 -14.00 -2.24
N LEU A 23 -2.65 -13.72 -0.97
CA LEU A 23 -3.53 -13.96 0.19
C LEU A 23 -4.18 -12.66 0.65
N HIS A 24 -5.52 -12.66 0.70
CA HIS A 24 -6.30 -11.51 1.15
C HIS A 24 -6.21 -11.35 2.68
N ALA A 25 -5.64 -10.23 3.10
CA ALA A 25 -5.54 -9.78 4.47
C ALA A 25 -6.55 -8.66 4.73
N PHE A 26 -7.55 -8.97 5.55
CA PHE A 26 -8.56 -8.02 6.00
C PHE A 26 -8.21 -7.41 7.36
N GLU A 27 -7.29 -8.03 8.10
CA GLU A 27 -6.77 -7.51 9.37
C GLU A 27 -5.30 -7.16 9.20
N PHE A 28 -4.97 -5.90 9.42
CA PHE A 28 -3.60 -5.42 9.47
C PHE A 28 -3.51 -4.24 10.42
N SER A 29 -2.32 -4.03 10.98
CA SER A 29 -2.00 -2.94 11.88
C SER A 29 -0.65 -2.36 11.49
N LEU A 30 -0.60 -1.05 11.27
CA LEU A 30 0.62 -0.30 11.05
C LEU A 30 0.88 0.55 12.30
N ASP A 31 2.05 0.35 12.92
CA ASP A 31 2.47 1.07 14.12
C ASP A 31 3.99 1.35 14.11
N ASP A 32 4.51 1.99 15.16
CA ASP A 32 5.93 2.33 15.29
C ASP A 32 6.86 1.11 15.34
N GLN A 33 6.34 -0.09 15.62
CA GLN A 33 7.10 -1.35 15.57
C GLN A 33 7.10 -1.99 14.18
N GLY A 34 6.29 -1.48 13.26
CA GLY A 34 6.23 -1.92 11.87
C GLY A 34 4.82 -2.28 11.42
N LEU A 35 4.73 -3.20 10.46
CA LEU A 35 3.48 -3.62 9.86
C LEU A 35 3.18 -5.08 10.22
N LEU A 36 2.05 -5.29 10.89
CA LEU A 36 1.48 -6.59 11.15
C LEU A 36 0.34 -6.86 10.16
N ILE A 37 0.38 -7.99 9.47
CA ILE A 37 -0.66 -8.39 8.52
C ILE A 37 -1.18 -9.76 8.93
N GLU A 38 -2.51 -9.93 8.93
CA GLU A 38 -3.18 -11.19 9.18
C GLU A 38 -4.13 -11.55 8.02
N ALA A 39 -3.84 -12.67 7.35
CA ALA A 39 -4.65 -13.19 6.25
C ALA A 39 -5.21 -14.58 6.58
N MET A 40 -6.28 -14.94 5.90
CA MET A 40 -6.86 -16.29 5.98
C MET A 40 -6.53 -17.07 4.70
N ASP A 41 -5.65 -18.07 4.83
CA ASP A 41 -5.38 -19.08 3.80
C ASP A 41 -6.36 -20.25 3.98
N GLY A 42 -7.55 -20.08 3.40
CA GLY A 42 -8.67 -21.00 3.52
C GLY A 42 -9.18 -21.11 4.96
N ARG A 43 -8.64 -22.06 5.74
CA ARG A 43 -9.00 -22.29 7.15
C ARG A 43 -7.87 -21.91 8.12
N ALA A 44 -6.66 -21.68 7.60
CA ALA A 44 -5.49 -21.35 8.38
C ALA A 44 -5.28 -19.83 8.42
N ARG A 45 -4.97 -19.28 9.59
CA ARG A 45 -4.61 -17.87 9.72
C ARG A 45 -3.10 -17.72 9.56
N LYS A 46 -2.70 -16.88 8.62
CA LYS A 46 -1.31 -16.52 8.33
C LYS A 46 -1.06 -15.12 8.88
N ARG A 47 0.13 -14.91 9.45
CA ARG A 47 0.53 -13.64 10.03
C ARG A 47 1.92 -13.29 9.57
N TRP A 48 2.10 -12.05 9.13
CA TRP A 48 3.39 -11.49 8.73
C TRP A 48 3.67 -10.29 9.61
N SER A 49 4.93 -10.15 10.01
CA SER A 49 5.42 -9.02 10.80
C SER A 49 6.62 -8.46 10.07
N LEU A 50 6.48 -7.24 9.58
CA LEU A 50 7.50 -6.51 8.84
C LEU A 50 8.03 -5.38 9.70
N THR A 51 9.34 -5.19 9.72
CA THR A 51 9.93 -4.07 10.46
C THR A 51 9.66 -2.76 9.74
N PRO A 52 9.70 -1.60 10.44
CA PRO A 52 9.57 -0.31 9.79
C PRO A 52 10.62 -0.14 8.69
N GLU A 53 11.86 -0.61 8.87
CA GLU A 53 12.88 -0.50 7.83
C GLU A 53 12.51 -1.28 6.55
N GLN A 54 11.85 -2.44 6.68
CA GLN A 54 11.35 -3.20 5.54
C GLN A 54 10.20 -2.47 4.82
N VAL A 55 9.29 -1.86 5.58
CA VAL A 55 8.18 -1.06 5.04
C VAL A 55 8.70 0.18 4.31
N GLU A 56 9.75 0.81 4.84
CA GLU A 56 10.42 1.96 4.22
C GLU A 56 11.27 1.58 3.00
N ALA A 57 11.88 0.39 3.01
CA ALA A 57 12.63 -0.16 1.88
C ALA A 57 11.72 -0.78 0.80
N ALA A 58 10.41 -0.79 1.01
CA ALA A 58 9.46 -1.31 0.03
C ALA A 58 9.54 -0.50 -1.27
N VAL A 59 9.56 -1.21 -2.40
CA VAL A 59 9.62 -0.58 -3.72
C VAL A 59 8.25 -0.66 -4.37
N PHE A 60 7.68 0.49 -4.72
CA PHE A 60 6.43 0.56 -5.47
C PHE A 60 6.65 0.18 -6.93
N ASP A 61 5.82 -0.72 -7.44
CA ASP A 61 5.74 -1.12 -8.83
C ASP A 61 4.41 -0.61 -9.41
N ASP A 62 4.51 0.43 -10.23
CA ASP A 62 3.37 1.09 -10.88
C ASP A 62 2.63 0.16 -11.86
N ASN A 63 3.34 -0.74 -12.54
CA ASN A 63 2.71 -1.66 -13.50
C ASN A 63 1.77 -2.66 -12.82
N LEU A 64 2.11 -3.03 -11.60
CA LEU A 64 1.37 -4.01 -10.81
C LEU A 64 0.57 -3.37 -9.67
N GLN A 65 0.66 -2.04 -9.53
CA GLN A 65 0.14 -1.27 -8.40
C GLN A 65 0.41 -1.94 -7.05
N SER A 66 1.65 -2.40 -6.87
CA SER A 66 2.02 -3.28 -5.76
C SER A 66 3.38 -2.91 -5.18
N TRP A 67 3.60 -3.28 -3.93
CA TRP A 67 4.80 -3.04 -3.19
C TRP A 67 5.61 -4.31 -3.07
N THR A 68 6.87 -4.26 -3.51
CA THR A 68 7.81 -5.36 -3.34
C THR A 68 8.59 -5.14 -2.05
N LEU A 69 8.42 -6.05 -1.11
CA LEU A 69 9.15 -6.11 0.14
C LEU A 69 10.23 -7.17 0.06
N THR A 70 11.42 -6.83 0.53
CA THR A 70 12.50 -7.81 0.68
C THR A 70 12.51 -8.29 2.13
N GLY A 71 11.88 -9.43 2.40
CA GLY A 71 11.94 -10.07 3.71
C GLY A 71 13.27 -10.81 3.91
N ASP A 72 13.56 -11.21 5.15
CA ASP A 72 14.79 -11.95 5.51
C ASP A 72 14.98 -13.29 4.77
N ALA A 73 13.89 -13.89 4.27
CA ALA A 73 13.92 -15.19 3.61
C ALA A 73 13.35 -15.21 2.19
N SER A 74 12.52 -14.23 1.81
CA SER A 74 11.85 -14.18 0.50
C SER A 74 11.36 -12.77 0.19
N GLU A 75 11.23 -12.46 -1.10
CA GLU A 75 10.52 -11.28 -1.58
C GLU A 75 9.01 -11.52 -1.43
N HIS A 76 8.31 -10.56 -0.83
CA HIS A 76 6.88 -10.58 -0.66
C HIS A 76 6.25 -9.46 -1.48
N ARG A 77 5.13 -9.75 -2.14
CA ARG A 77 4.36 -8.73 -2.86
C ARG A 77 3.14 -8.33 -2.06
N LEU A 78 3.03 -7.04 -1.76
CA LEU A 78 1.86 -6.43 -1.16
C LEU A 78 1.05 -5.64 -2.19
N VAL A 79 -0.26 -5.85 -2.22
CA VAL A 79 -1.18 -5.02 -2.99
C VAL A 79 -2.09 -4.30 -2.01
N CYS A 80 -2.03 -2.97 -2.03
CA CYS A 80 -2.93 -2.11 -1.28
C CYS A 80 -4.25 -2.01 -2.04
N ILE A 81 -5.33 -2.56 -1.48
CA ILE A 81 -6.66 -2.53 -2.09
C ILE A 81 -7.49 -1.52 -1.29
N SER A 82 -7.57 -0.30 -1.82
CA SER A 82 -8.50 0.71 -1.32
C SER A 82 -9.87 0.52 -1.98
N ALA A 83 -10.93 0.61 -1.19
CA ALA A 83 -12.29 0.59 -1.70
C ALA A 83 -12.62 1.96 -2.32
N VAL A 84 -12.02 2.27 -3.48
CA VAL A 84 -12.27 3.49 -4.27
C VAL A 84 -12.21 4.76 -3.42
N CYS A 85 -11.01 5.29 -3.22
CA CYS A 85 -10.85 6.74 -3.31
C CYS A 85 -10.30 7.00 -4.70
N ALA A 86 -11.15 7.52 -5.59
CA ALA A 86 -10.67 8.18 -6.80
C ALA A 86 -9.53 9.10 -6.38
N SER A 87 -8.35 8.91 -6.94
CA SER A 87 -7.24 9.83 -6.77
C SER A 87 -7.75 11.22 -7.12
N ASN A 88 -8.02 12.06 -6.11
CA ASN A 88 -8.45 13.45 -6.32
C ASN A 88 -7.22 14.33 -6.56
N ASP A 89 -6.33 13.88 -7.43
CA ASP A 89 -5.22 14.67 -7.97
C ASP A 89 -5.55 14.98 -9.43
N ASP A 90 -6.63 15.75 -9.61
CA ASP A 90 -6.89 16.55 -10.80
C ASP A 90 -7.73 17.75 -10.35
N ASP A 91 -7.10 18.57 -9.51
CA ASP A 91 -7.53 19.95 -9.23
C ASP A 91 -6.47 20.87 -9.82
N ASP A 92 -6.31 20.84 -11.14
CA ASP A 92 -5.87 22.02 -11.87
C ASP A 92 -7.14 22.82 -12.23
N GLU A 93 -7.67 23.54 -11.23
CA GLU A 93 -8.46 24.74 -11.47
C GLU A 93 -7.54 25.79 -12.12
N ASP A 94 -7.47 25.84 -13.45
CA ASP A 94 -6.88 26.97 -14.16
C ASP A 94 -7.92 27.62 -15.10
N GLU A 95 -8.67 28.50 -14.46
CA GLU A 95 -9.05 29.85 -14.92
C GLU A 95 -9.67 30.02 -16.33
N THR A 96 -10.96 30.40 -16.29
CA THR A 96 -11.68 31.22 -17.26
C THR A 96 -10.83 31.93 -18.33
N HIS A 97 -10.89 31.49 -19.59
CA HIS A 97 -10.65 32.39 -20.71
C HIS A 97 -11.97 32.86 -21.33
N ASP A 98 -12.36 34.02 -20.81
CA ASP A 98 -13.07 35.15 -21.40
C ASP A 98 -13.40 35.11 -22.91
N GLU A 99 -14.51 35.77 -23.19
CA GLU A 99 -15.20 35.96 -24.47
C GLU A 99 -14.35 36.64 -25.58
N ALA A 100 -14.59 36.26 -26.85
CA ALA A 100 -14.56 37.16 -28.02
C ALA A 100 -15.24 36.55 -29.25
#